data_AF-A0A536BT55-F1
#
_entry.id   AF-A0A536BT55-F1
#
_cell.length_a   1.000
_cell.length_b   1.000
_cell.length_c   1.000
_cell.angle_alpha   90.00
_cell.angle_beta   90.00
_cell.angle_gamma   90.00
#
_symmetry.space_group_name_H-M   'P 1'
#
loop_
_entity.id
_entity.type
_entity.pdbx_description
1 polymer ?
#
loop_
_entity_poly.entity_id
_entity_poly.type
_entity_poly.pdbx_seq_one_letter_code
_entity_poly.pdbx_strand_id
1 'polypeptide(L)'
;MAMRRFLALASLLALVGAVMVGSTSASSSRTVRVTGTEQFVPNAKIMATLRFAPGPLTVTSGVTVTWASDTLTEPHTISVVAAGDVPTSIDQIFNCPVCNAILAAHFPNGFNNPPVPVLNAGGAGLDAVGDSLLLAPGGSVSDTITAAPGSKLHYLCAIHPWMQGTITVH
;
A
#
# COMPACT_ATOMS: atom_id res chain seq x y z
N MET A 1 -4.05 -7.53 77.80
CA MET A 1 -4.89 -6.98 76.70
C MET A 1 -4.77 -7.94 75.53
N ALA A 2 -5.72 -8.85 75.34
CA ALA A 2 -6.89 -8.67 74.45
C ALA A 2 -6.44 -8.53 72.99
N MET A 3 -6.81 -9.34 72.01
CA MET A 3 -7.96 -10.23 71.81
C MET A 3 -7.57 -11.21 70.69
N ARG A 4 -7.70 -12.52 70.90
CA ARG A 4 -7.64 -13.52 69.83
C ARG A 4 -8.86 -13.36 68.93
N ARG A 5 -8.67 -13.21 67.62
CA ARG A 5 -9.74 -13.32 66.62
C ARG A 5 -9.45 -14.49 65.70
N PHE A 6 -10.18 -15.58 65.91
CA PHE A 6 -10.36 -16.67 64.96
C PHE A 6 -11.28 -16.19 63.84
N LEU A 7 -10.84 -16.24 62.58
CA LEU A 7 -11.75 -16.21 61.43
C LEU A 7 -11.25 -17.12 60.29
N ALA A 8 -11.97 -18.25 60.19
CA ALA A 8 -12.36 -19.06 59.04
C ALA A 8 -11.41 -19.28 57.84
N LEU A 9 -11.04 -20.55 57.65
CA LEU A 9 -10.85 -21.17 56.34
C LEU A 9 -12.20 -21.17 55.59
N ALA A 10 -12.19 -20.73 54.32
CA ALA A 10 -13.20 -21.12 53.33
C ALA A 10 -12.50 -21.49 52.03
N SER A 11 -12.67 -22.74 51.67
CA SER A 11 -12.07 -23.45 50.54
C SER A 11 -12.73 -23.10 49.21
N LEU A 12 -11.91 -23.19 48.15
CA LEU A 12 -12.22 -23.30 46.71
C LEU A 12 -13.69 -23.55 46.30
N LEU A 13 -14.14 -22.76 45.32
CA LEU A 13 -14.83 -23.32 44.14
C LEU A 13 -14.46 -22.51 42.90
N ALA A 14 -13.62 -23.12 42.06
CA ALA A 14 -13.26 -22.61 40.74
C ALA A 14 -14.43 -22.80 39.78
N LEU A 15 -14.87 -21.74 39.11
CA LEU A 15 -15.71 -21.84 37.92
C LEU A 15 -15.03 -21.11 36.77
N VAL A 16 -14.35 -21.91 35.94
CA VAL A 16 -13.72 -21.49 34.69
C VAL A 16 -14.84 -21.24 33.68
N GLY A 17 -15.25 -19.99 33.54
CA GLY A 17 -16.07 -19.53 32.42
C GLY A 17 -15.15 -19.18 31.25
N ALA A 18 -14.96 -20.13 30.33
CA ALA A 18 -14.29 -19.88 29.06
C ALA A 18 -15.14 -18.91 28.23
N VAL A 19 -14.84 -17.62 28.33
CA VAL A 19 -15.29 -16.63 27.35
C VAL A 19 -14.49 -16.89 26.08
N MET A 20 -15.12 -17.56 25.13
CA MET A 20 -14.64 -17.62 23.74
C MET A 20 -14.64 -16.19 23.21
N VAL A 21 -13.49 -15.52 23.31
CA VAL A 21 -13.24 -14.27 22.58
C VAL A 21 -13.24 -14.69 21.12
N GLY A 22 -14.40 -14.53 20.46
CA GLY A 22 -14.49 -14.62 19.01
C GLY A 22 -13.41 -13.72 18.45
N SER A 23 -12.44 -14.30 17.75
CA SER A 23 -11.44 -13.55 17.02
C SER A 23 -12.20 -12.75 15.98
N THR A 24 -12.47 -11.48 16.29
CA THR A 24 -12.83 -10.51 15.26
C THR A 24 -11.62 -10.48 14.35
N SER A 25 -11.71 -11.14 13.20
CA SER A 25 -10.79 -10.92 12.10
C SER A 25 -10.90 -9.44 11.76
N ALA A 26 -10.04 -8.63 12.39
CA ALA A 26 -9.89 -7.24 12.07
C ALA A 26 -9.47 -7.22 10.60
N SER A 27 -10.43 -6.92 9.72
CA SER A 27 -10.15 -6.47 8.37
C SER A 27 -9.34 -5.19 8.53
N SER A 28 -8.04 -5.36 8.65
CA SER A 28 -7.09 -4.28 8.74
C SER A 28 -6.88 -3.84 7.31
N SER A 29 -7.86 -3.07 6.78
CA SER A 29 -7.61 -2.22 5.61
C SER A 29 -6.30 -1.50 5.89
N ARG A 30 -5.29 -1.81 5.08
CA ARG A 30 -3.95 -1.27 5.27
C ARG A 30 -3.86 -0.02 4.42
N THR A 31 -3.84 1.13 5.06
CA THR A 31 -3.65 2.39 4.36
C THR A 31 -2.16 2.67 4.17
N VAL A 32 -1.75 2.74 2.92
CA VAL A 32 -0.47 3.31 2.47
C VAL A 32 -0.71 4.75 2.10
N ARG A 33 0.01 5.67 2.74
CA ARG A 33 -0.01 7.08 2.37
C ARG A 33 0.94 7.34 1.22
N VAL A 34 0.46 8.10 0.25
CA VAL A 34 1.29 8.81 -0.72
C VAL A 34 1.59 10.17 -0.11
N THR A 35 2.86 10.42 0.19
CA THR A 35 3.29 11.57 0.99
C THR A 35 4.67 12.04 0.57
N GLY A 36 5.01 13.30 0.87
CA GLY A 36 6.31 13.89 0.57
C GLY A 36 6.17 15.37 0.24
N THR A 37 7.27 15.94 -0.23
CA THR A 37 7.37 17.33 -0.68
C THR A 37 8.30 17.43 -1.87
N GLU A 38 8.15 18.51 -2.62
CA GLU A 38 9.04 18.87 -3.72
C GLU A 38 9.69 20.23 -3.47
N GLN A 39 10.89 20.41 -4.04
CA GLN A 39 11.60 21.69 -4.02
C GLN A 39 12.23 21.93 -5.39
N PHE A 40 11.95 23.11 -5.93
CA PHE A 40 12.59 23.62 -7.14
C PHE A 40 13.34 24.91 -6.84
N VAL A 41 14.60 24.97 -7.27
CA VAL A 41 15.38 26.20 -7.32
C VAL A 41 15.86 26.38 -8.76
N PRO A 42 15.43 27.47 -9.45
CA PRO A 42 15.82 27.71 -10.82
C PRO A 42 17.34 27.61 -11.02
N ASN A 43 17.76 26.87 -12.05
CA ASN A 43 19.17 26.65 -12.40
C ASN A 43 20.04 26.01 -11.29
N ALA A 44 19.45 25.38 -10.27
CA ALA A 44 20.24 24.83 -9.16
C ALA A 44 19.71 23.52 -8.56
N LYS A 45 18.39 23.30 -8.47
CA LYS A 45 17.87 22.14 -7.74
C LYS A 45 16.49 21.69 -8.22
N ILE A 46 16.35 20.38 -8.35
CA ILE A 46 15.07 19.65 -8.32
C ILE A 46 15.23 18.58 -7.24
N MET A 47 14.29 18.51 -6.31
CA MET A 47 14.27 17.49 -5.27
C MET A 47 12.82 17.08 -5.01
N ALA A 48 12.55 15.78 -4.96
CA ALA A 48 11.27 15.23 -4.57
C ALA A 48 11.46 14.16 -3.49
N THR A 49 10.62 14.20 -2.47
CA THR A 49 10.59 13.20 -1.39
C THR A 49 9.29 12.39 -1.37
N LEU A 50 8.49 12.52 -2.43
CA LEU A 50 7.28 11.74 -2.65
C LEU A 50 7.59 10.26 -2.54
N ARG A 51 6.77 9.53 -1.79
CA ARG A 51 6.96 8.10 -1.49
C ARG A 51 5.68 7.46 -1.00
N PHE A 52 5.65 6.14 -1.05
CA PHE A 52 4.68 5.31 -0.35
C PHE A 52 5.13 5.07 1.10
N ALA A 53 4.25 5.27 2.08
CA ALA A 53 4.55 4.99 3.48
C ALA A 53 3.30 4.57 4.28
N PRO A 54 3.35 3.52 5.11
CA PRO A 54 4.51 2.67 5.36
C PRO A 54 4.80 1.70 4.20
N GLY A 55 6.01 1.15 4.19
CA GLY A 55 6.46 0.12 3.26
C GLY A 55 7.88 -0.35 3.64
N PRO A 56 8.34 -1.54 3.19
CA PRO A 56 7.63 -2.60 2.47
C PRO A 56 6.37 -3.12 3.17
N LEU A 57 5.43 -3.67 2.41
CA LEU A 57 4.21 -4.29 2.95
C LEU A 57 4.38 -5.81 3.05
N THR A 58 3.79 -6.39 4.09
CA THR A 58 3.74 -7.85 4.30
C THR A 58 2.30 -8.28 4.60
N VAL A 59 1.55 -8.70 3.58
CA VAL A 59 0.10 -8.92 3.63
C VAL A 59 -0.27 -10.39 3.46
N THR A 60 -1.49 -10.76 3.82
CA THR A 60 -2.07 -12.06 3.46
C THR A 60 -2.80 -11.92 2.13
N SER A 61 -2.75 -12.95 1.27
CA SER A 61 -3.56 -12.96 0.05
C SER A 61 -5.06 -12.75 0.37
N GLY A 62 -5.75 -11.96 -0.45
CA GLY A 62 -7.16 -11.61 -0.27
C GLY A 62 -7.44 -10.37 0.59
N VAL A 63 -6.44 -9.71 1.17
CA VAL A 63 -6.68 -8.45 1.89
C VAL A 63 -6.79 -7.27 0.93
N THR A 64 -7.65 -6.31 1.27
CA THR A 64 -7.71 -5.01 0.58
C THR A 64 -6.68 -4.04 1.17
N VAL A 65 -5.90 -3.43 0.30
CA VAL A 65 -4.96 -2.35 0.63
C VAL A 65 -5.49 -1.06 0.03
N THR A 66 -5.36 0.05 0.77
CA THR A 66 -5.79 1.38 0.33
C THR A 66 -4.57 2.27 0.18
N TRP A 67 -4.42 2.95 -0.95
CA TRP A 67 -3.46 4.04 -1.13
C TRP A 67 -4.19 5.37 -1.07
N ALA A 68 -3.71 6.30 -0.26
CA ALA A 68 -4.38 7.58 -0.03
C ALA A 68 -3.39 8.76 -0.06
N SER A 69 -3.82 9.88 -0.64
CA SER A 69 -3.11 11.15 -0.65
C SER A 69 -4.08 12.26 -0.27
N ASP A 70 -3.99 12.82 0.95
CA ASP A 70 -4.92 13.87 1.37
C ASP A 70 -4.43 15.28 0.98
N THR A 71 -3.12 15.45 0.79
CA THR A 71 -2.47 16.77 0.67
C THR A 71 -1.78 17.00 -0.66
N LEU A 72 -1.56 15.95 -1.47
CA LEU A 72 -0.86 16.09 -2.75
C LEU A 72 -1.87 16.24 -3.89
N THR A 73 -1.62 17.22 -4.74
CA THR A 73 -2.50 17.63 -5.85
C THR A 73 -2.14 16.99 -7.18
N GLU A 74 -1.14 16.12 -7.19
CA GLU A 74 -0.69 15.38 -8.37
C GLU A 74 -1.27 13.96 -8.38
N PRO A 75 -1.57 13.40 -9.56
CA PRO A 75 -1.97 12.00 -9.64
C PRO A 75 -0.78 11.08 -9.37
N HIS A 76 -1.07 9.87 -8.91
CA HIS A 76 -0.08 8.82 -8.74
C HIS A 76 -0.60 7.51 -9.31
N THR A 77 0.28 6.54 -9.52
CA THR A 77 -0.13 5.17 -9.82
C THR A 77 0.44 4.19 -8.81
N ILE A 78 -0.23 3.05 -8.67
CA ILE A 78 0.25 1.87 -7.95
C ILE A 78 0.39 0.80 -9.02
N SER A 79 1.54 0.75 -9.68
CA SER A 79 1.74 -0.06 -10.87
C SER A 79 2.69 -1.21 -10.58
N VAL A 80 2.20 -2.44 -10.68
CA VAL A 80 2.99 -3.65 -10.50
C VAL A 80 3.88 -3.85 -11.72
N VAL A 81 5.18 -3.90 -11.48
CA VAL A 81 6.23 -4.01 -12.52
C VAL A 81 7.14 -5.20 -12.23
N ALA A 82 7.88 -5.66 -13.24
CA ALA A 82 8.92 -6.65 -12.99
C ALA A 82 10.01 -6.03 -12.10
N ALA A 83 10.65 -6.85 -11.26
CA ALA A 83 11.69 -6.39 -10.34
C ALA A 83 12.85 -5.66 -11.06
N GLY A 84 13.19 -6.11 -12.28
CA GLY A 84 14.24 -5.51 -13.12
C GLY A 84 13.85 -4.17 -13.76
N ASP A 85 12.56 -3.83 -13.78
CA ASP A 85 12.06 -2.58 -14.36
C ASP A 85 11.96 -1.45 -13.31
N VAL A 86 12.21 -1.75 -12.04
CA VAL A 86 12.26 -0.75 -10.98
C VAL A 86 13.51 0.13 -11.16
N PRO A 87 13.38 1.45 -11.37
CA PRO A 87 14.54 2.31 -11.56
C PRO A 87 15.48 2.31 -10.36
N THR A 88 16.78 2.17 -10.62
CA THR A 88 17.86 2.17 -9.61
C THR A 88 18.83 3.35 -9.76
N SER A 89 18.63 4.18 -10.78
CA SER A 89 19.45 5.36 -11.08
C SER A 89 18.60 6.53 -11.58
N ILE A 90 19.15 7.73 -11.52
CA ILE A 90 18.52 8.95 -12.04
C ILE A 90 18.21 8.81 -13.54
N ASP A 91 19.13 8.25 -14.32
CA ASP A 91 18.93 8.05 -15.76
C ASP A 91 17.74 7.14 -16.05
N GLN A 92 17.55 6.08 -15.25
CA GLN A 92 16.39 5.18 -15.38
C GLN A 92 15.08 5.83 -14.91
N ILE A 93 15.14 6.76 -13.95
CA ILE A 93 13.95 7.54 -13.55
C ILE A 93 13.47 8.40 -14.72
N PHE A 94 14.39 9.09 -15.40
CA PHE A 94 14.04 9.93 -16.54
C PHE A 94 13.78 9.15 -17.84
N ASN A 95 14.36 7.97 -17.97
CA ASN A 95 14.17 7.06 -19.10
C ASN A 95 13.54 5.76 -18.61
N CYS A 96 12.25 5.79 -18.28
CA CYS A 96 11.49 4.63 -17.80
C CYS A 96 10.49 4.10 -18.86
N PRO A 97 10.85 3.13 -19.71
CA PRO A 97 9.95 2.59 -20.74
C PRO A 97 8.69 1.96 -20.16
N VAL A 98 8.79 1.23 -19.05
CA VAL A 98 7.63 0.61 -18.39
C VAL A 98 6.66 1.69 -17.89
N CYS A 99 7.18 2.79 -17.33
CA CYS A 99 6.36 3.92 -16.88
C CYS A 99 5.62 4.55 -18.05
N ASN A 100 6.30 4.77 -19.19
CA ASN A 100 5.67 5.32 -20.39
C ASN A 100 4.55 4.42 -20.91
N ALA A 101 4.75 3.09 -20.90
CA ALA A 101 3.72 2.13 -21.30
C ALA A 101 2.50 2.15 -20.36
N ILE A 102 2.73 2.20 -19.04
CA ILE A 102 1.68 2.31 -18.03
C ILE A 102 0.88 3.61 -18.21
N LEU A 103 1.57 4.74 -18.42
CA LEU A 103 0.91 6.03 -18.63
C LEU A 103 0.09 6.04 -19.93
N ALA A 104 0.60 5.46 -21.01
CA ALA A 104 -0.17 5.31 -22.25
C ALA A 104 -1.43 4.46 -22.05
N ALA A 105 -1.38 3.43 -21.20
CA ALA A 105 -2.53 2.59 -20.89
C ALA A 105 -3.58 3.29 -20.00
N HIS A 106 -3.14 4.08 -19.01
CA HIS A 106 -4.06 4.88 -18.18
C HIS A 106 -4.64 6.08 -18.94
N PHE A 107 -3.88 6.66 -19.85
CA PHE A 107 -4.24 7.88 -20.59
C PHE A 107 -4.18 7.67 -22.10
N PRO A 108 -4.96 6.73 -22.68
CA PRO A 108 -4.88 6.39 -24.10
C PRO A 108 -5.27 7.56 -25.01
N ASN A 109 -6.01 8.53 -24.46
CA ASN A 109 -6.42 9.76 -25.15
C ASN A 109 -5.69 11.00 -24.60
N GLY A 110 -4.62 10.83 -23.82
CA GLY A 110 -3.89 11.92 -23.17
C GLY A 110 -4.46 12.37 -21.81
N PHE A 111 -3.67 13.11 -21.04
CA PHE A 111 -3.93 13.45 -19.63
C PHE A 111 -5.15 14.35 -19.37
N ASN A 112 -5.62 15.07 -20.38
CA ASN A 112 -6.79 15.96 -20.27
C ASN A 112 -8.12 15.24 -20.53
N ASN A 113 -8.07 13.95 -20.88
CA ASN A 113 -9.24 13.13 -21.16
C ASN A 113 -9.50 12.15 -20.01
N PRO A 114 -10.72 11.61 -19.87
CA PRO A 114 -11.02 10.62 -18.85
C PRO A 114 -10.03 9.46 -18.89
N PRO A 115 -9.36 9.13 -17.77
CA PRO A 115 -8.40 8.04 -17.74
C PRO A 115 -9.10 6.69 -17.60
N VAL A 116 -8.35 5.62 -17.86
CA VAL A 116 -8.70 4.27 -17.41
C VAL A 116 -8.21 4.13 -15.96
N PRO A 117 -9.07 4.08 -14.94
CA PRO A 117 -8.61 4.18 -13.54
C PRO A 117 -7.94 2.90 -13.01
N VAL A 118 -8.26 1.74 -13.59
CA VAL A 118 -7.74 0.44 -13.18
C VAL A 118 -7.33 -0.34 -14.42
N LEU A 119 -6.10 -0.83 -14.42
CA LEU A 119 -5.57 -1.76 -15.40
C LEU A 119 -5.36 -3.09 -14.69
N ASN A 120 -5.93 -4.16 -15.25
CA ASN A 120 -5.67 -5.52 -14.80
C ASN A 120 -4.95 -6.24 -15.94
N ALA A 121 -3.78 -6.81 -15.67
CA ALA A 121 -3.06 -7.69 -16.58
C ALA A 121 -3.82 -9.02 -16.80
N GLY A 122 -4.69 -9.38 -15.86
CA GLY A 122 -5.56 -10.54 -15.92
C GLY A 122 -6.88 -10.34 -15.16
N GLY A 123 -7.08 -11.12 -14.10
CA GLY A 123 -8.24 -10.99 -13.23
C GLY A 123 -8.21 -9.68 -12.44
N ALA A 124 -9.31 -9.36 -11.77
CA ALA A 124 -9.34 -8.19 -10.89
C ALA A 124 -8.42 -8.42 -9.67
N GLY A 125 -7.75 -7.35 -9.24
CA GLY A 125 -6.85 -7.35 -8.08
C GLY A 125 -5.39 -7.16 -8.49
N LEU A 126 -4.52 -7.00 -7.49
CA LEU A 126 -3.08 -6.93 -7.70
C LEU A 126 -2.45 -8.32 -7.54
N ASP A 127 -2.11 -8.96 -8.66
CA ASP A 127 -1.44 -10.26 -8.68
C ASP A 127 -0.27 -10.39 -9.68
N ALA A 128 -0.17 -9.52 -10.66
CA ALA A 128 0.75 -9.68 -11.77
C ALA A 128 1.35 -8.37 -12.29
N VAL A 129 2.48 -8.49 -12.99
CA VAL A 129 3.08 -7.38 -13.73
C VAL A 129 2.09 -6.86 -14.76
N GLY A 130 1.86 -5.54 -14.75
CA GLY A 130 0.90 -4.86 -15.61
C GLY A 130 -0.38 -4.43 -14.90
N ASP A 131 -0.66 -4.95 -13.70
CA ASP A 131 -1.73 -4.41 -12.87
C ASP A 131 -1.38 -3.00 -12.43
N SER A 132 -2.34 -2.07 -12.50
CA SER A 132 -2.09 -0.70 -12.11
C SER A 132 -3.35 0.04 -11.68
N LEU A 133 -3.25 0.76 -10.58
CA LEU A 133 -4.30 1.64 -10.08
C LEU A 133 -3.89 3.09 -10.29
N LEU A 134 -4.81 3.91 -10.80
CA LEU A 134 -4.66 5.35 -10.82
C LEU A 134 -5.24 5.95 -9.52
N LEU A 135 -4.39 6.66 -8.80
CA LEU A 135 -4.76 7.47 -7.66
C LEU A 135 -4.98 8.92 -8.13
N ALA A 136 -6.22 9.39 -8.03
CA ALA A 136 -6.54 10.79 -8.33
C ALA A 136 -5.92 11.75 -7.30
N PRO A 137 -5.64 13.01 -7.68
CA PRO A 137 -5.22 14.07 -6.76
C PRO A 137 -6.10 14.17 -5.51
N GLY A 138 -5.50 14.27 -4.32
CA GLY A 138 -6.23 14.42 -3.07
C GLY A 138 -7.13 13.21 -2.70
N GLY A 139 -7.03 12.10 -3.43
CA GLY A 139 -7.96 10.97 -3.34
C GLY A 139 -7.42 9.76 -2.59
N SER A 140 -8.16 8.67 -2.75
CA SER A 140 -7.72 7.33 -2.35
C SER A 140 -8.16 6.31 -3.40
N VAL A 141 -7.41 5.21 -3.50
CA VAL A 141 -7.74 4.05 -4.33
C VAL A 141 -7.43 2.79 -3.55
N SER A 142 -8.27 1.77 -3.69
CA SER A 142 -8.11 0.50 -2.98
C SER A 142 -8.23 -0.64 -3.96
N ASP A 143 -7.49 -1.71 -3.70
CA ASP A 143 -7.70 -2.98 -4.39
C ASP A 143 -7.30 -4.16 -3.49
N THR A 144 -7.79 -5.34 -3.84
CA THR A 144 -7.46 -6.59 -3.18
C THR A 144 -6.14 -7.13 -3.71
N ILE A 145 -5.26 -7.55 -2.80
CA ILE A 145 -4.03 -8.27 -3.15
C ILE A 145 -4.41 -9.72 -3.44
N THR A 146 -4.52 -10.07 -4.72
CA THR A 146 -4.92 -11.41 -5.19
C THR A 146 -3.73 -12.31 -5.49
N ALA A 147 -2.50 -11.78 -5.45
CA ALA A 147 -1.29 -12.58 -5.64
C ALA A 147 -1.27 -13.80 -4.71
N ALA A 148 -0.72 -14.91 -5.20
CA ALA A 148 -0.61 -16.13 -4.41
C ALA A 148 0.32 -15.93 -3.19
N PRO A 149 0.06 -16.59 -2.05
CA PRO A 149 1.02 -16.70 -0.95
C PRO A 149 2.42 -17.08 -1.43
N GLY A 150 3.45 -16.42 -0.89
CA GLY A 150 4.84 -16.54 -1.32
C GLY A 150 5.26 -15.58 -2.44
N SER A 151 4.31 -14.84 -3.04
CA SER A 151 4.62 -13.84 -4.06
C SER A 151 5.28 -12.59 -3.48
N LYS A 152 6.09 -11.92 -4.30
CA LYS A 152 6.60 -10.59 -4.02
C LYS A 152 6.29 -9.68 -5.20
N LEU A 153 5.35 -8.75 -5.00
CA LEU A 153 5.04 -7.72 -5.99
C LEU A 153 6.00 -6.55 -5.82
N HIS A 154 6.55 -6.07 -6.92
CA HIS A 154 7.27 -4.81 -7.00
C HIS A 154 6.35 -3.80 -7.66
N TYR A 155 6.23 -2.60 -7.08
CA TYR A 155 5.38 -1.58 -7.66
C TYR A 155 6.03 -0.19 -7.59
N LEU A 156 5.63 0.66 -8.52
CA LEU A 156 6.08 2.05 -8.60
C LEU A 156 4.94 2.98 -9.02
N CYS A 157 5.17 4.29 -8.85
CA CYS A 157 4.37 5.31 -9.50
C CYS A 157 4.96 5.63 -10.87
N ALA A 158 4.20 5.39 -11.95
CA ALA A 158 4.65 5.65 -13.31
C ALA A 158 4.79 7.16 -13.62
N ILE A 159 4.10 8.01 -12.87
CA ILE A 159 4.21 9.48 -12.95
C ILE A 159 5.46 9.96 -12.20
N HIS A 160 5.82 9.28 -11.11
CA HIS A 160 6.94 9.63 -10.22
C HIS A 160 7.81 8.38 -9.96
N PRO A 161 8.67 7.96 -10.92
CA PRO A 161 9.28 6.62 -10.92
C PRO A 161 10.23 6.30 -9.74
N TRP A 162 10.59 7.31 -8.94
CA TRP A 162 11.33 7.13 -7.68
C TRP A 162 10.43 6.66 -6.52
N MET A 163 9.11 6.82 -6.63
CA MET A 163 8.16 6.26 -5.67
C MET A 163 8.04 4.77 -5.92
N GLN A 164 8.61 3.98 -5.03
CA GLN A 164 8.74 2.54 -5.18
C GLN A 164 8.30 1.83 -3.91
N GLY A 165 7.78 0.62 -4.05
CA GLY A 165 7.42 -0.23 -2.93
C GLY A 165 7.44 -1.70 -3.31
N THR A 166 7.32 -2.55 -2.28
CA THR A 166 7.17 -3.98 -2.46
C THR A 166 6.09 -4.51 -1.54
N ILE A 167 5.37 -5.54 -2.00
CA ILE A 167 4.37 -6.26 -1.24
C ILE A 167 4.78 -7.73 -1.20
N THR A 168 5.16 -8.22 -0.02
CA THR A 168 5.34 -9.65 0.22
C THR A 168 4.01 -10.23 0.65
N VAL A 169 3.59 -11.33 0.02
CA VAL A 169 2.29 -11.96 0.23
C VAL A 169 2.47 -13.31 0.93
N HIS A 170 1.65 -13.58 1.94
CA HIS A 170 1.61 -14.82 2.72
C HIS A 170 0.23 -15.47 2.73
#